data_AF-A6FDX0-F1
#
_entry.id   AF-A6FDX0-F1
#
_cell.length_a   1.000
_cell.length_b   1.000
_cell.length_c   1.000
_cell.angle_alpha   90.00
_cell.angle_beta   90.00
_cell.angle_gamma   90.00
#
_symmetry.space_group_name_H-M   'P 1'
#
loop_
_entity.id
_entity.type
_entity.pdbx_description
1 polymer ?
#
loop_
_entity_poly.entity_id
_entity_poly.type
_entity_poly.pdbx_seq_one_letter_code
_entity_poly.pdbx_strand_id
1 'polypeptide(L)'
;MKKLILMTALTLSLQSFAASATQISGNTEIYTGVTESRTEAYETGVNTLQQLKLLTGNQAYKKLNIVNTSTVRSSIRINDGRVYVDEFADANGSLKYQAKVKLNYSYKEAGSNR
;
A
#
# COMPACT_ATOMS: atom_id res chain seq x y z
N MET A 1 5.23 48.37 54.99
CA MET A 1 5.78 47.80 53.74
C MET A 1 5.98 46.30 53.92
N LYS A 2 5.17 45.45 53.28
CA LYS A 2 5.43 44.00 53.21
C LYS A 2 5.28 43.55 51.76
N LYS A 3 6.32 42.85 51.30
CA LYS A 3 6.69 42.65 49.90
C LYS A 3 5.79 41.61 49.25
N LEU A 4 5.25 41.97 48.09
CA LEU A 4 4.58 41.09 47.13
C LEU A 4 5.64 40.16 46.54
N ILE A 5 5.54 38.85 46.77
CA ILE A 5 6.35 37.84 46.08
C ILE A 5 5.42 37.16 45.07
N LEU A 6 5.48 37.62 43.83
CA LEU A 6 4.76 37.04 42.71
C LEU A 6 5.60 35.89 42.15
N MET A 7 5.25 34.66 42.52
CA MET A 7 5.87 33.44 41.96
C MET A 7 5.21 33.12 40.63
N THR A 8 5.78 33.61 39.54
CA THR A 8 5.39 33.20 38.18
C THR A 8 5.93 31.80 37.91
N ALA A 9 5.08 30.79 38.09
CA ALA A 9 5.37 29.42 37.68
C ALA A 9 5.39 29.36 36.14
N LEU A 10 6.59 29.30 35.57
CA LEU A 10 6.78 29.08 34.14
C LEU A 10 6.47 27.60 33.85
N THR A 11 5.21 27.28 33.58
CA THR A 11 4.83 25.93 33.15
C THR A 11 5.34 25.71 31.73
N LEU A 12 6.54 25.15 31.62
CA LEU A 12 7.05 24.60 30.36
C LEU A 12 6.14 23.44 29.95
N SER A 13 5.15 23.74 29.10
CA SER A 13 4.35 22.72 28.44
C SER A 13 5.29 21.93 27.53
N LEU A 14 5.78 20.81 28.02
CA LEU A 14 6.46 19.80 27.22
C LEU A 14 5.47 19.33 26.15
N GLN A 15 5.53 19.96 24.98
CA GLN A 15 4.84 19.45 23.82
C GLN A 15 5.54 18.16 23.43
N SER A 16 4.94 17.04 23.82
CA SER A 16 5.33 15.71 23.37
C SER A 16 5.24 15.70 21.83
N PHE A 17 6.39 15.79 21.17
CA PHE A 17 6.49 15.50 19.74
C PHE A 17 6.27 13.99 19.58
N ALA A 18 5.01 13.57 19.49
CA ALA A 18 4.68 12.24 19.02
C ALA A 18 5.19 12.13 17.57
N ALA A 19 6.22 11.31 17.34
CA ALA A 19 6.74 11.01 16.01
C ALA A 19 5.56 10.53 15.15
N SER A 20 5.10 11.39 14.25
CA SER A 20 3.91 11.13 13.46
C SER A 20 4.27 10.15 12.37
N ALA A 21 3.84 8.89 12.51
CA ALA A 21 3.99 7.90 11.45
C ALA A 21 3.27 8.42 10.20
N THR A 22 4.01 8.61 9.11
CA THR A 22 3.44 9.17 7.88
C THR A 22 2.71 8.07 7.12
N GLN A 23 1.46 8.32 6.73
CA GLN A 23 0.71 7.39 5.90
C GLN A 23 1.00 7.65 4.43
N ILE A 24 1.45 6.61 3.74
CA ILE A 24 1.75 6.61 2.31
C ILE A 24 0.70 5.78 1.59
N SER A 25 0.28 6.26 0.42
CA SER A 25 -0.60 5.54 -0.50
C SER A 25 0.12 5.34 -1.82
N GLY A 26 -0.07 4.18 -2.43
CA GLY A 26 0.49 3.85 -3.73
C GLY A 26 -0.49 3.04 -4.56
N ASN A 27 -0.17 2.90 -5.84
CA ASN A 27 -0.84 1.99 -6.75
C ASN A 27 0.19 1.09 -7.44
N THR A 28 -0.26 -0.07 -7.90
CA THR A 28 0.54 -0.95 -8.75
C THR A 28 -0.36 -1.79 -9.63
N GLU A 29 0.24 -2.40 -10.65
CA GLU A 29 -0.42 -3.26 -11.61
C GLU A 29 0.27 -4.62 -11.62
N ILE A 30 -0.52 -5.68 -11.51
CA ILE A 30 -0.03 -7.06 -11.56
C ILE A 30 -0.72 -7.75 -12.73
N TYR A 31 0.08 -8.29 -13.63
CA TYR A 31 -0.41 -9.07 -14.77
C TYR A 31 -0.47 -10.55 -14.39
N THR A 32 -1.56 -11.22 -14.78
CA THR A 32 -1.71 -12.68 -14.61
C THR A 32 -0.98 -13.44 -15.72
N GLY A 33 -1.07 -14.77 -15.70
CA GLY A 33 -0.76 -15.57 -16.89
C GLY A 33 -1.67 -15.19 -18.07
N VAL A 34 -1.20 -15.51 -19.27
CA VAL A 34 -1.94 -15.38 -20.52
C VAL A 34 -2.91 -16.56 -20.65
N THR A 35 -4.13 -16.29 -21.09
CA THR A 35 -5.21 -17.28 -21.24
C THR A 35 -5.78 -17.25 -22.65
N GLU A 36 -6.51 -18.31 -23.01
CA GLU A 36 -7.15 -18.44 -24.32
C GLU A 36 -8.55 -17.79 -24.36
N SER A 37 -9.12 -17.46 -23.20
CA SER A 37 -10.44 -16.85 -23.10
C SER A 37 -10.49 -15.62 -22.20
N ARG A 38 -11.35 -14.67 -22.57
CA ARG A 38 -11.61 -13.45 -21.80
C ARG A 38 -12.19 -13.76 -20.41
N THR A 39 -13.08 -14.74 -20.31
CA THR A 39 -13.72 -15.14 -19.05
C THR A 39 -12.69 -15.70 -18.08
N GLU A 40 -11.82 -16.61 -18.54
CA GLU A 40 -10.75 -17.19 -17.73
C GLU A 40 -9.77 -16.12 -17.24
N ALA A 41 -9.44 -15.13 -18.08
CA ALA A 41 -8.62 -13.99 -17.66
C ALA A 41 -9.29 -13.21 -16.52
N TYR A 42 -10.60 -12.92 -16.63
CA TYR A 42 -11.33 -12.23 -15.56
C TYR A 42 -11.36 -13.04 -14.27
N GLU A 43 -11.70 -14.32 -14.32
CA GLU A 43 -11.73 -15.20 -13.14
C GLU A 43 -10.36 -15.27 -12.47
N THR A 44 -9.30 -15.46 -13.27
CA THR A 44 -7.91 -15.48 -12.78
C THR A 44 -7.53 -14.14 -12.14
N GLY A 45 -7.91 -13.01 -12.76
CA GLY A 45 -7.67 -11.68 -12.23
C GLY A 45 -8.42 -11.41 -10.92
N VAL A 46 -9.69 -11.82 -10.82
CA VAL A 46 -10.49 -11.69 -9.60
C VAL A 46 -9.92 -12.55 -8.47
N ASN A 47 -9.58 -13.81 -8.77
CA ASN A 47 -8.93 -14.71 -7.80
C ASN A 47 -7.59 -14.14 -7.32
N THR A 48 -6.79 -13.58 -8.24
CA THR A 48 -5.54 -12.91 -7.91
C THR A 48 -5.77 -11.71 -6.99
N LEU A 49 -6.76 -10.86 -7.28
CA LEU A 49 -7.11 -9.73 -6.42
C LEU A 49 -7.55 -10.18 -5.02
N GLN A 50 -8.35 -11.24 -4.91
CA GLN A 50 -8.77 -11.79 -3.63
C GLN A 50 -7.57 -12.33 -2.84
N GLN A 51 -6.66 -13.07 -3.47
CA GLN A 51 -5.44 -13.55 -2.83
C GLN A 51 -4.55 -12.40 -2.35
N LEU A 52 -4.43 -11.33 -3.15
CA LEU A 52 -3.65 -10.14 -2.77
C LEU A 52 -4.22 -9.46 -1.52
N LYS A 53 -5.55 -9.42 -1.37
CA LYS A 53 -6.22 -8.87 -0.17
C LYS A 53 -6.00 -9.73 1.09
N LEU A 54 -5.65 -11.00 0.93
CA LEU A 54 -5.37 -11.93 2.03
C LEU A 54 -3.90 -11.95 2.46
N LEU A 55 -3.02 -11.23 1.77
CA LEU A 55 -1.59 -11.21 2.11
C LEU A 55 -1.35 -10.54 3.46
N THR A 56 -0.49 -11.14 4.26
CA THR A 56 0.10 -10.49 5.42
C THR A 56 0.97 -9.30 4.99
N GLY A 57 1.18 -8.32 5.86
CA GLY A 57 1.99 -7.15 5.54
C GLY A 57 3.40 -7.47 5.01
N ASN A 58 4.07 -8.50 5.54
CA ASN A 58 5.37 -8.96 5.02
C ASN A 58 5.29 -9.56 3.61
N GLN A 59 4.23 -10.33 3.32
CA GLN A 59 4.03 -10.89 1.98
C GLN A 59 3.67 -9.77 0.99
N ALA A 60 2.82 -8.83 1.39
CA ALA A 60 2.47 -7.66 0.60
C ALA A 60 3.71 -6.79 0.30
N TYR A 61 4.58 -6.54 1.28
CA TYR A 61 5.84 -5.79 1.07
C TYR A 61 6.68 -6.37 -0.07
N LYS A 62 6.85 -7.70 -0.07
CA LYS A 62 7.59 -8.42 -1.13
C LYS A 62 6.84 -8.40 -2.46
N LYS A 63 5.55 -8.73 -2.45
CA LYS A 63 4.74 -8.88 -3.67
C LYS A 63 4.53 -7.55 -4.39
N LEU A 64 4.39 -6.46 -3.63
CA LEU A 64 4.24 -5.09 -4.15
C LEU A 64 5.58 -4.42 -4.50
N ASN A 65 6.70 -5.10 -4.24
CA ASN A 65 8.06 -4.59 -4.45
C ASN A 65 8.27 -3.20 -3.83
N ILE A 66 7.81 -3.00 -2.59
CA ILE A 66 8.01 -1.74 -1.88
C ILE A 66 9.49 -1.65 -1.47
N VAL A 67 10.23 -0.72 -2.05
CA VAL A 67 11.69 -0.57 -1.83
C VAL A 67 12.06 0.30 -0.63
N ASN A 68 11.10 0.92 0.06
CA ASN A 68 11.39 1.77 1.20
C ASN A 68 11.70 0.92 2.46
N THR A 69 12.87 1.15 3.07
CA THR A 69 13.32 0.47 4.29
C THR A 69 12.62 0.98 5.55
N SER A 70 12.10 2.20 5.53
CA SER A 70 11.34 2.82 6.63
C SER A 70 9.88 2.35 6.69
N THR A 71 9.46 1.50 5.74
CA THR A 71 8.10 0.94 5.72
C THR A 71 7.84 0.05 6.93
N VAL A 72 6.82 0.40 7.71
CA VAL A 72 6.27 -0.47 8.75
C VAL A 72 5.49 -1.60 8.07
N ARG A 73 6.13 -2.75 7.83
CA ARG A 73 5.55 -3.84 7.02
C ARG A 73 4.19 -4.32 7.50
N SER A 74 3.96 -4.39 8.81
CA SER A 74 2.67 -4.79 9.40
C SER A 74 1.52 -3.80 9.12
N SER A 75 1.83 -2.59 8.66
CA SER A 75 0.83 -1.57 8.34
C SER A 75 0.32 -1.62 6.91
N ILE A 76 0.96 -2.42 6.04
CA ILE A 76 0.61 -2.51 4.62
C ILE A 76 -0.80 -3.09 4.50
N ARG A 77 -1.66 -2.37 3.77
CA ARG A 77 -3.04 -2.75 3.47
C ARG A 77 -3.32 -2.57 2.00
N ILE A 78 -4.01 -3.53 1.40
CA ILE A 78 -4.63 -3.37 0.09
C ILE A 78 -5.99 -2.71 0.31
N ASN A 79 -6.16 -1.49 -0.18
CA ASN A 79 -7.35 -0.68 0.06
C ASN A 79 -8.48 -1.05 -0.91
N ASP A 80 -8.14 -1.10 -2.20
CA ASP A 80 -9.07 -1.38 -3.28
C ASP A 80 -8.33 -1.98 -4.47
N GLY A 81 -9.06 -2.60 -5.40
CA GLY A 81 -8.49 -3.05 -6.67
C GLY A 81 -9.55 -3.32 -7.72
N ARG A 82 -9.12 -3.22 -8.98
CA ARG A 82 -9.94 -3.41 -10.16
C ARG A 82 -9.23 -4.36 -11.11
N VAL A 83 -10.01 -5.21 -11.77
CA VAL A 83 -9.51 -6.16 -12.76
C VAL A 83 -9.91 -5.65 -14.15
N TYR A 84 -8.92 -5.55 -15.03
CA TYR A 84 -9.11 -5.33 -16.45
C TYR A 84 -8.61 -6.57 -17.19
N VAL A 85 -9.11 -6.78 -18.40
CA VAL A 85 -8.57 -7.81 -19.30
C VAL A 85 -8.09 -7.12 -20.55
N ASP A 86 -6.81 -7.32 -20.84
CA ASP A 86 -6.20 -6.90 -22.10
C ASP A 86 -6.37 -8.02 -23.11
N GLU A 87 -6.77 -7.66 -24.33
CA GLU A 87 -6.89 -8.55 -25.48
C GLU A 87 -5.76 -8.20 -26.45
N PHE A 88 -5.03 -9.20 -26.92
CA PHE A 88 -3.91 -9.00 -27.82
C PHE A 88 -3.68 -10.23 -28.70
N ALA A 89 -3.03 -10.04 -29.84
CA ALA A 89 -2.52 -11.15 -30.64
C ALA A 89 -1.08 -11.46 -30.25
N ASP A 90 -0.73 -12.74 -30.10
CA ASP A 90 0.65 -13.16 -29.93
C ASP A 90 1.45 -13.08 -31.26
N ALA A 91 2.74 -13.42 -31.21
CA ALA A 91 3.61 -13.37 -32.39
C ALA A 91 3.16 -14.33 -33.52
N ASN A 92 2.32 -15.32 -33.22
CA ASN A 92 1.75 -16.25 -34.19
C ASN A 92 0.37 -15.79 -34.70
N GLY A 93 -0.10 -14.61 -34.28
CA GLY A 93 -1.42 -14.08 -34.64
C GLY A 93 -2.57 -14.71 -33.85
N SER A 94 -2.29 -15.50 -32.81
CA SER A 94 -3.34 -16.11 -31.99
C SER A 94 -3.89 -15.08 -31.02
N LEU A 95 -5.22 -14.96 -30.95
CA LEU A 95 -5.89 -14.08 -29.99
C LEU A 95 -5.71 -14.63 -28.57
N LYS A 96 -5.22 -13.78 -27.67
CA LYS A 96 -4.94 -14.09 -26.27
C LYS A 96 -5.52 -13.03 -25.35
N TYR A 97 -5.68 -13.42 -24.09
CA TYR A 97 -6.19 -12.53 -23.05
C TYR A 97 -5.27 -12.57 -21.84
N GLN A 98 -5.14 -11.45 -21.14
CA GLN A 98 -4.39 -11.38 -19.89
C GLN A 98 -5.09 -10.45 -18.91
N ALA A 99 -5.25 -10.87 -17.66
CA ALA A 99 -5.78 -9.99 -16.64
C ALA A 99 -4.71 -9.03 -16.14
N LYS A 100 -5.10 -7.76 -16.04
CA LYS A 100 -4.37 -6.67 -15.40
C LYS A 100 -5.09 -6.28 -14.12
N VAL A 101 -4.52 -6.67 -12.98
CA VAL A 101 -5.04 -6.37 -11.66
C VAL A 101 -4.40 -5.07 -11.17
N LYS A 102 -5.16 -3.98 -11.22
CA LYS A 102 -4.75 -2.69 -10.65
C LYS A 102 -5.18 -2.62 -9.20
N LEU A 103 -4.26 -2.31 -8.30
CA LEU A 103 -4.57 -2.24 -6.88
C LEU A 103 -4.02 -0.97 -6.26
N ASN A 104 -4.74 -0.47 -5.26
CA ASN A 104 -4.32 0.64 -4.41
C ASN A 104 -3.94 0.08 -3.05
N TYR A 105 -2.80 0.50 -2.52
CA TYR A 105 -2.32 0.07 -1.22
C TYR A 105 -1.91 1.27 -0.36
N SER A 106 -1.88 1.07 0.95
CA SER A 106 -1.36 2.06 1.90
C SER A 106 -0.42 1.40 2.90
N TYR A 107 0.51 2.18 3.44
CA TYR A 107 1.39 1.78 4.53
C TYR A 107 1.82 2.98 5.35
N LYS A 108 2.36 2.72 6.54
CA LYS A 108 2.99 3.72 7.39
C LYS A 108 4.50 3.67 7.22
N GLU A 109 5.12 4.82 7.20
CA GLU A 109 6.56 4.96 7.37
C GLU A 109 6.86 5.29 8.83
N ALA A 110 7.88 4.62 9.39
CA ALA A 110 8.40 5.00 10.69
C ALA A 110 8.91 6.44 10.60
N GLY A 111 8.44 7.30 11.50
CA GLY A 111 8.87 8.70 11.54
C GLY A 111 10.40 8.78 11.63
N SER A 112 11.00 9.54 10.72
CA SER A 112 12.43 9.83 10.77
C SER A 112 12.68 10.76 11.96
N ASN A 113 13.29 10.24 13.03
CA ASN A 113 14.04 11.12 13.94
C ASN A 113 15.31 11.53 13.18
N ARG A 114 15.25 12.64 12.46
CA ARG A 114 16.42 13.41 12.07
C ARG A 114 16.33 14.77 12.73
#